data_AF-A0A534JAN2-F1
#
_entry.id   AF-A0A534JAN2-F1
#
_cell.length_a   1.000
_cell.length_b   1.000
_cell.length_c   1.000
_cell.angle_alpha   90.00
_cell.angle_beta   90.00
_cell.angle_gamma   90.00
#
_symmetry.space_group_name_H-M   'P 1'
#
loop_
_entity.id
_entity.type
_entity.pdbx_description
1 polymer ?
#
loop_
_entity_poly.entity_id
_entity_poly.type
_entity_poly.pdbx_seq_one_letter_code
_entity_poly.pdbx_strand_id
1 'polypeptide(L)'
;MELSNLERVTLRLLADTIVPRTGNTWEPLAASASDLGVDGLAAQAIEEQQPPDIQRQFRQLLKAVDSPAVNLLLVGRAVRFRELDPDGREAYVRNWARSRLGVKRRGFHSIKRLIAFLYYSALTDDGRNRNWPALA
;
A
#
# COMPACT_ATOMS: atom_id res chain seq x y z
N MET A 1 -7.44 -6.41 -15.80
CA MET A 1 -6.79 -5.29 -16.54
C MET A 1 -5.55 -4.87 -15.75
N GLU A 2 -4.39 -4.81 -16.39
CA GLU A 2 -3.09 -4.70 -15.70
C GLU A 2 -2.74 -3.28 -15.25
N LEU A 3 -2.28 -3.11 -14.00
CA LEU A 3 -1.75 -1.88 -13.44
C LEU A 3 -0.53 -1.40 -14.23
N SER A 4 -0.52 -0.10 -14.51
CA SER A 4 0.64 0.57 -15.12
C SER A 4 1.83 0.61 -14.17
N ASN A 5 3.03 0.82 -14.72
CA ASN A 5 4.26 0.94 -13.92
C ASN A 5 4.16 1.99 -12.80
N LEU A 6 3.52 3.14 -13.07
CA LEU A 6 3.34 4.17 -12.06
C LEU A 6 2.39 3.74 -10.93
N GLU A 7 1.31 3.04 -11.26
CA GLU A 7 0.38 2.49 -10.28
C GLU A 7 1.07 1.41 -9.42
N ARG A 8 1.90 0.54 -10.03
CA ARG A 8 2.70 -0.47 -9.31
C ARG A 8 3.71 0.18 -8.36
N VAL A 9 4.44 1.21 -8.80
CA VAL A 9 5.36 1.97 -7.93
C VAL A 9 4.61 2.63 -6.77
N THR A 10 3.45 3.24 -7.04
CA THR A 10 2.65 3.88 -5.99
C THR A 10 2.15 2.85 -4.98
N LEU A 11 1.68 1.69 -5.44
CA LEU A 11 1.25 0.59 -4.59
C LEU A 11 2.39 0.08 -3.71
N ARG A 12 3.59 -0.13 -4.29
CA ARG A 12 4.78 -0.53 -3.55
C ARG A 12 5.11 0.44 -2.42
N LEU A 13 5.16 1.74 -2.73
CA LEU A 13 5.46 2.77 -1.75
C LEU A 13 4.38 2.84 -0.66
N LEU A 14 3.11 2.69 -1.02
CA LEU A 14 2.03 2.60 -0.03
C LEU A 14 2.19 1.37 0.86
N ALA A 15 2.52 0.22 0.28
CA ALA A 15 2.73 -1.01 1.02
C ALA A 15 3.87 -0.88 2.03
N ASP A 16 5.02 -0.36 1.60
CA ASP A 16 6.19 -0.09 2.46
C ASP A 16 5.91 1.02 3.49
N THR A 17 5.00 1.96 3.21
CA THR A 17 4.59 2.97 4.21
C THR A 17 3.69 2.35 5.29
N ILE A 18 2.86 1.36 4.94
CA ILE A 18 1.99 0.65 5.90
C ILE A 18 2.78 -0.35 6.72
N VAL A 19 3.72 -1.08 6.10
CA VAL A 19 4.66 -2.01 6.75
C VAL A 19 6.08 -1.66 6.30
N PRO A 20 6.76 -0.76 7.03
CA PRO A 20 8.13 -0.38 6.72
C PRO A 20 9.13 -1.46 7.15
N ARG A 21 10.31 -1.42 6.55
CA ARG A 21 11.45 -2.20 7.05
C ARG A 21 11.88 -1.63 8.41
N THR A 22 11.99 -2.48 9.42
CA THR A 22 12.40 -2.08 10.78
C THR A 22 13.76 -2.67 11.17
N GLY A 23 14.27 -3.66 10.42
CA GLY A 23 15.53 -4.33 10.71
C GLY A 23 16.04 -5.15 9.54
N ASN A 24 16.70 -6.27 9.85
CA ASN A 24 17.23 -7.20 8.85
C ASN A 24 16.09 -8.00 8.22
N THR A 25 16.07 -8.16 6.90
CA THR A 25 14.98 -8.83 6.17
C THR A 25 14.79 -10.31 6.51
N TRP A 26 15.78 -10.92 7.17
CA TRP A 26 15.72 -12.32 7.63
C TRP A 26 15.10 -12.46 9.02
N GLU A 27 15.01 -11.37 9.78
CA GLU A 27 14.34 -11.37 11.07
C GLU A 27 12.82 -11.34 10.86
N PRO A 28 12.05 -12.18 11.59
CA PRO A 28 10.60 -12.09 11.56
C PRO A 28 10.11 -10.66 11.86
N LEU A 29 9.10 -10.19 11.14
CA LEU A 29 8.49 -8.85 11.27
C LEU A 29 9.40 -7.66 10.92
N ALA A 30 10.65 -7.90 10.50
CA ALA A 30 11.60 -6.84 10.21
C ALA A 30 11.63 -6.42 8.73
N ALA A 31 11.24 -7.32 7.82
CA ALA A 31 11.10 -7.07 6.40
C ALA A 31 9.93 -6.11 6.08
N SER A 32 10.08 -5.24 5.08
CA SER A 32 8.96 -4.42 4.61
C SER A 32 7.92 -5.25 3.86
N ALA A 33 6.78 -4.64 3.51
CA ALA A 33 5.80 -5.28 2.65
C ALA A 33 6.40 -5.71 1.29
N SER A 34 7.15 -4.84 0.62
CA SER A 34 7.73 -5.16 -0.69
C SER A 34 8.88 -6.17 -0.63
N ASP A 35 9.58 -6.27 0.51
CA ASP A 35 10.57 -7.33 0.74
C ASP A 35 9.95 -8.73 0.75
N LEU A 36 8.66 -8.83 1.07
CA LEU A 36 7.87 -10.07 1.02
C LEU A 36 6.99 -10.18 -0.23
N GLY A 37 7.16 -9.28 -1.21
CA GLY A 37 6.40 -9.28 -2.47
C GLY A 37 4.91 -8.94 -2.32
N VAL A 38 4.50 -8.34 -1.19
CA VAL A 38 3.09 -8.07 -0.88
C VAL A 38 2.44 -7.12 -1.90
N ASP A 39 3.17 -6.14 -2.43
CA ASP A 39 2.67 -5.24 -3.46
C ASP A 39 2.35 -5.96 -4.78
N GLY A 40 3.18 -6.93 -5.16
CA GLY A 40 2.93 -7.81 -6.31
C GLY A 40 1.69 -8.68 -6.11
N LEU A 41 1.58 -9.34 -4.96
CA LEU A 41 0.41 -10.15 -4.59
C LEU A 41 -0.87 -9.31 -4.52
N ALA A 42 -0.79 -8.09 -3.98
CA ALA A 42 -1.92 -7.17 -3.94
C ALA A 42 -2.37 -6.77 -5.35
N ALA A 43 -1.42 -6.45 -6.24
CA ALA A 43 -1.73 -6.14 -7.63
C ALA A 43 -2.43 -7.32 -8.31
N GLN A 44 -1.86 -8.53 -8.19
CA GLN A 44 -2.41 -9.76 -8.77
C GLN A 44 -3.83 -10.04 -8.25
N ALA A 45 -4.04 -9.98 -6.93
CA ALA A 45 -5.34 -10.22 -6.32
C ALA A 45 -6.41 -9.24 -6.84
N ILE A 46 -6.06 -7.96 -7.01
CA ILE A 46 -6.99 -6.98 -7.60
C ILE A 46 -7.23 -7.29 -9.08
N GLU A 47 -6.18 -7.53 -9.87
CA GLU A 47 -6.26 -7.72 -11.32
C GLU A 47 -7.03 -8.98 -11.74
N GLU A 48 -6.86 -10.07 -10.99
CA GLU A 48 -7.37 -11.40 -11.35
C GLU A 48 -8.65 -11.78 -10.60
N GLN A 49 -8.81 -11.33 -9.35
CA GLN A 49 -9.86 -11.86 -8.46
C GLN A 49 -11.00 -10.87 -8.19
N GLN A 50 -10.82 -9.58 -8.53
CA GLN A 50 -11.83 -8.56 -8.26
C GLN A 50 -12.66 -8.19 -9.49
N PRO A 51 -13.95 -7.85 -9.30
CA PRO A 51 -14.81 -7.33 -10.36
C PRO A 51 -14.22 -6.07 -11.05
N PRO A 52 -14.52 -5.82 -12.34
CA PRO A 52 -13.95 -4.71 -13.11
C PRO A 52 -14.16 -3.32 -12.50
N ASP A 53 -15.27 -3.09 -11.79
CA ASP A 53 -15.54 -1.84 -11.09
C ASP A 53 -14.61 -1.63 -9.88
N ILE A 54 -14.30 -2.67 -9.12
CA ILE A 54 -13.33 -2.64 -8.03
C ILE A 54 -11.91 -2.42 -8.58
N GLN A 55 -11.55 -3.10 -9.67
CA GLN A 55 -10.27 -2.86 -10.37
C GLN A 55 -10.13 -1.38 -10.75
N ARG A 56 -11.16 -0.78 -11.35
CA ARG A 56 -11.16 0.65 -11.72
C ARG A 56 -11.05 1.57 -10.51
N GLN A 57 -11.80 1.31 -9.44
CA GLN A 57 -11.75 2.11 -8.21
C GLN A 57 -10.36 2.07 -7.57
N PHE A 58 -9.72 0.89 -7.53
CA PHE A 58 -8.38 0.74 -7.00
C PHE A 58 -7.34 1.53 -7.81
N ARG A 59 -7.42 1.48 -9.13
CA ARG A 59 -6.56 2.29 -10.01
C ARG A 59 -6.77 3.78 -9.81
N GLN A 60 -8.02 4.22 -9.71
CA GLN A 60 -8.35 5.62 -9.44
C GLN A 60 -7.78 6.08 -8.11
N LEU A 61 -7.81 5.22 -7.09
CA LEU A 61 -7.18 5.48 -5.79
C LEU A 61 -5.67 5.69 -5.95
N LEU A 62 -4.96 4.78 -6.63
CA LEU A 62 -3.52 4.90 -6.84
C LEU A 62 -3.16 6.18 -7.63
N LYS A 63 -3.91 6.49 -8.68
CA LYS A 63 -3.73 7.74 -9.44
C LYS A 63 -4.01 8.99 -8.62
N ALA A 64 -5.02 8.94 -7.75
CA ALA A 64 -5.36 10.05 -6.86
C ALA A 64 -4.26 10.31 -5.83
N VAL A 65 -3.67 9.24 -5.28
CA VAL A 65 -2.55 9.32 -4.33
C VAL A 65 -1.33 9.99 -4.96
N ASP A 66 -0.99 9.69 -6.21
CA ASP A 66 0.20 10.24 -6.88
C ASP A 66 -0.04 11.51 -7.72
N SER A 67 -1.26 12.07 -7.69
CA SER A 67 -1.62 13.25 -8.47
C SER A 67 -1.46 14.56 -7.67
N PRO A 68 -0.59 15.50 -8.10
CA PRO A 68 -0.44 16.80 -7.45
C PRO A 68 -1.73 17.62 -7.43
N ALA A 69 -2.49 17.58 -8.52
CA ALA A 69 -3.74 18.35 -8.63
C ALA A 69 -4.80 17.82 -7.66
N VAL A 70 -4.92 16.50 -7.54
CA VAL A 70 -5.83 15.87 -6.58
C VAL A 70 -5.36 16.14 -5.16
N ASN A 71 -4.06 16.05 -4.89
CA ASN A 71 -3.51 16.34 -3.57
C ASN A 71 -3.62 17.82 -3.19
N LEU A 72 -3.58 18.76 -4.14
CA LEU A 72 -3.85 20.17 -3.85
C LEU A 72 -5.27 20.35 -3.30
N LEU A 73 -6.26 19.69 -3.92
CA LEU A 73 -7.66 19.74 -3.47
C LEU A 73 -7.88 18.98 -2.16
N LEU A 74 -7.23 17.82 -2.02
CA LEU A 74 -7.45 16.93 -0.88
C LEU A 74 -6.67 17.38 0.36
N VAL A 75 -5.37 17.63 0.23
CA VAL A 75 -4.46 17.92 1.36
C VAL A 75 -3.94 19.36 1.38
N GLY A 76 -4.41 20.23 0.48
CA GLY A 76 -4.05 21.65 0.44
C GLY A 76 -2.64 21.91 -0.10
N ARG A 77 -1.96 20.88 -0.64
CA ARG A 77 -0.59 20.97 -1.18
C ARG A 77 -0.45 20.11 -2.42
N ALA A 78 0.16 20.65 -3.47
CA ALA A 78 0.42 19.93 -4.71
C ALA A 78 1.65 19.02 -4.54
N VAL A 79 1.41 17.78 -4.08
CA VAL A 79 2.48 16.80 -3.86
C VAL A 79 2.22 15.52 -4.65
N ARG A 80 3.28 14.82 -5.08
CA ARG A 80 3.21 13.43 -5.53
C ARG A 80 3.65 12.54 -4.40
N PHE A 81 2.85 11.52 -4.08
CA PHE A 81 3.20 10.59 -3.01
C PHE A 81 4.56 9.91 -3.24
N ARG A 82 4.88 9.58 -4.50
CA ARG A 82 6.17 8.96 -4.83
C ARG A 82 7.39 9.86 -4.58
N GLU A 83 7.20 11.17 -4.63
CA GLU A 83 8.26 12.18 -4.45
C GLU A 83 8.47 12.57 -2.98
N LEU A 84 7.59 12.13 -2.08
CA LEU A 84 7.76 12.30 -0.64
C LEU A 84 8.87 11.38 -0.12
N ASP A 85 9.60 11.82 0.89
CA ASP A 85 10.49 10.99 1.70
C ASP A 85 9.70 10.04 2.62
N PRO A 86 10.33 9.08 3.32
CA PRO A 86 9.62 8.14 4.19
C PRO A 86 8.72 8.82 5.22
N ASP A 87 9.23 9.83 5.93
CA ASP A 87 8.47 10.56 6.96
C ASP A 87 7.28 11.31 6.36
N GLY A 88 7.45 11.92 5.18
CA GLY A 88 6.39 12.60 4.44
C GLY A 88 5.29 11.63 3.98
N ARG A 89 5.66 10.43 3.53
CA ARG A 89 4.68 9.38 3.17
C ARG A 89 3.91 8.90 4.38
N GLU A 90 4.57 8.70 5.52
CA GLU A 90 3.90 8.33 6.76
C GLU A 90 2.90 9.42 7.20
N ALA A 91 3.34 10.68 7.22
CA ALA A 91 2.48 11.80 7.54
C ALA A 91 1.27 11.89 6.59
N TYR A 92 1.48 11.63 5.30
CA TYR A 92 0.42 11.61 4.29
C TYR A 92 -0.67 10.58 4.61
N VAL A 93 -0.30 9.31 4.83
CA VAL A 93 -1.29 8.24 5.12
C VAL A 93 -1.93 8.42 6.49
N ARG A 94 -1.17 8.92 7.48
CA ARG A 94 -1.68 9.26 8.81
C ARG A 94 -2.72 10.38 8.76
N ASN A 95 -2.52 11.38 7.90
CA ASN A 95 -3.50 12.44 7.67
C ASN A 95 -4.78 11.92 7.00
N TRP A 96 -4.66 10.96 6.09
CA TRP A 96 -5.83 10.29 5.50
C TRP A 96 -6.63 9.51 6.53
N ALA A 97 -5.95 8.78 7.42
CA ALA A 97 -6.58 8.02 8.51
C ALA A 97 -7.39 8.92 9.47
N ARG A 98 -6.89 10.14 9.74
CA ARG A 98 -7.51 11.10 10.68
C ARG A 98 -8.43 12.13 10.01
N SER A 99 -8.59 12.06 8.69
CA SER A 99 -9.35 13.04 7.92
C SER A 99 -10.84 13.05 8.29
N ARG A 100 -11.46 14.24 8.29
CA ARG A 100 -12.93 14.40 8.41
C ARG A 100 -13.68 13.85 7.19
N LEU A 101 -13.06 13.87 6.01
CA LEU A 101 -13.61 13.32 4.78
C LEU A 101 -13.62 11.79 4.81
N GLY A 102 -14.80 11.18 4.76
CA GLY A 102 -14.97 9.72 4.82
C GLY A 102 -14.26 8.96 3.70
N VAL A 103 -14.17 9.55 2.50
CA VAL A 103 -13.49 8.92 1.36
C VAL A 103 -12.01 8.66 1.61
N LYS A 104 -11.30 9.59 2.26
CA LYS A 104 -9.87 9.44 2.61
C LYS A 104 -9.66 8.33 3.63
N ARG A 105 -10.51 8.29 4.67
CA ARG A 105 -10.44 7.23 5.70
C ARG A 105 -10.70 5.86 5.08
N ARG A 106 -11.68 5.75 4.18
CA ARG A 106 -11.94 4.51 3.43
C ARG A 106 -10.73 4.11 2.60
N GLY A 107 -10.15 5.02 1.82
CA GLY A 107 -8.94 4.74 1.03
C GLY A 107 -7.79 4.20 1.88
N PHE A 108 -7.49 4.88 3.01
CA PHE A 108 -6.49 4.41 3.96
C PHE A 108 -6.80 3.02 4.51
N HIS A 109 -8.01 2.79 5.02
CA HIS A 109 -8.37 1.50 5.63
C HIS A 109 -8.39 0.36 4.62
N SER A 110 -8.82 0.59 3.38
CA SER A 110 -8.80 -0.41 2.33
C SER A 110 -7.37 -0.86 2.02
N ILE A 111 -6.45 0.10 1.79
CA ILE A 111 -5.03 -0.21 1.55
C ILE A 111 -4.42 -0.91 2.77
N LYS A 112 -4.59 -0.32 3.98
CA LYS A 112 -4.04 -0.90 5.21
C LYS A 112 -4.48 -2.34 5.42
N ARG A 113 -5.78 -2.63 5.25
CA ARG A 113 -6.33 -3.98 5.45
C ARG A 113 -5.79 -4.97 4.43
N LEU A 114 -5.76 -4.59 3.15
CA LEU A 114 -5.23 -5.44 2.09
C LEU A 114 -3.76 -5.79 2.33
N ILE A 115 -2.92 -4.77 2.54
CA ILE A 115 -1.48 -4.94 2.74
C ILE A 115 -1.20 -5.72 4.02
N ALA A 116 -1.83 -5.36 5.15
CA ALA A 116 -1.61 -6.05 6.41
C ALA A 116 -2.07 -7.51 6.34
N PHE A 117 -3.23 -7.79 5.73
CA PHE A 117 -3.69 -9.15 5.54
C PHE A 117 -2.65 -9.99 4.79
N LEU A 118 -2.22 -9.54 3.61
CA LEU A 118 -1.23 -10.24 2.80
C LEU A 118 0.11 -10.39 3.52
N TYR A 119 0.60 -9.36 4.22
CA TYR A 119 1.86 -9.43 4.96
C TYR A 119 1.87 -10.54 6.03
N TYR A 120 0.74 -10.75 6.72
CA TYR A 120 0.63 -11.76 7.77
C TYR A 120 0.11 -13.12 7.28
N SER A 121 -0.50 -13.20 6.09
CA SER A 121 -1.16 -14.43 5.62
C SER A 121 -0.54 -15.04 4.37
N ALA A 122 0.14 -14.26 3.53
CA ALA A 122 0.69 -14.77 2.28
C ALA A 122 1.91 -15.66 2.54
N LEU A 123 2.04 -16.71 1.74
CA LEU A 123 3.25 -17.52 1.73
C LEU A 123 4.31 -16.82 0.87
N THR A 124 5.56 -16.83 1.30
CA THR A 124 6.68 -16.52 0.42
C THR A 124 7.03 -17.74 -0.44
N ASP A 125 7.99 -17.58 -1.37
CA ASP A 125 8.36 -18.61 -2.36
C ASP A 125 8.76 -19.96 -1.76
N ASP A 126 9.19 -19.97 -0.50
CA ASP A 126 9.52 -21.17 0.30
C ASP A 126 8.29 -21.88 0.90
N GLY A 127 7.08 -21.44 0.55
CA GLY A 127 5.82 -22.01 1.01
C GLY A 127 5.50 -21.71 2.48
N ARG A 128 6.19 -20.76 3.09
CA ARG A 128 5.99 -20.34 4.50
C ARG A 128 5.88 -18.82 4.56
N ASN A 129 5.13 -18.30 5.53
CA ASN A 129 5.24 -16.87 5.83
C ASN A 129 6.38 -16.66 6.83
N ARG A 130 7.35 -15.81 6.46
CA ARG A 130 8.55 -15.53 7.29
C ARG A 130 8.24 -14.87 8.63
N ASN A 131 7.05 -14.29 8.79
CA ASN A 131 6.62 -13.65 10.04
C ASN A 131 6.06 -14.63 11.06
N TRP A 132 5.54 -15.79 10.62
CA TRP A 132 4.90 -16.75 11.51
C TRP A 132 5.78 -17.27 12.66
N PRO A 133 7.11 -17.47 12.51
CA PRO A 133 7.97 -17.86 13.62
C PRO A 133 7.96 -16.91 14.82
N ALA A 134 7.59 -15.63 14.66
CA ALA A 134 7.48 -14.67 15.76
C ALA A 134 6.05 -14.57 16.36
N LEU A 135 5.09 -15.30 15.80
CA LEU A 135 3.68 -15.29 16.24
C LEU A 135 3.28 -16.59 16.96
N ALA A 136 4.15 -17.59 16.98
CA ALA A 136 3.97 -18.89 17.62
C ALA A 136 4.58 -18.89 19.03
#